data_AF-A0AAU2LWI8-F1
#
_entry.id   AF-A0AAU2LWI8-F1
#
_cell.length_a   1.000
_cell.length_b   1.000
_cell.length_c   1.000
_cell.angle_alpha   90.00
_cell.angle_beta   90.00
_cell.angle_gamma   90.00
#
_symmetry.space_group_name_H-M   'P 1'
#
loop_
_entity.id
_entity.type
_entity.pdbx_description
1 polymer ?
#
loop_
_entity_poly.entity_id
_entity_poly.type
_entity_poly.pdbx_seq_one_letter_code
_entity_poly.pdbx_strand_id
1 'polypeptide(L)'
;MWNNEEFRMPEGAHVVGHQGDSFEIQVTVPTDDDGFLGRECPHCTMTFRIDADDYERLPDNLTLWCVYCGHHSGHSDFMTTQQRERLLRVAEDLGTQIVSRSLHDILGGLARKSSRGSPVTFSYKPGKPFYPRPLPGIDEERLVRIRTCPGCRVKYAVFSEHRYCPVCGELPAASVAFDALQADTARLVSCAGDPLAEAGE
;
A
#
# COMPACT_ATOMS: atom_id res chain seq x y z
N MET A 1 -1.93 -28.30 14.57
CA MET A 1 -1.15 -27.88 13.38
C MET A 1 -2.11 -27.12 12.50
N TRP A 2 -1.88 -25.82 12.31
CA TRP A 2 -2.73 -24.94 11.51
C TRP A 2 -2.32 -25.11 10.05
N ASN A 3 -3.25 -25.47 9.16
CA ASN A 3 -2.97 -25.52 7.73
C ASN A 3 -3.32 -24.17 7.10
N ASN A 4 -2.47 -23.66 6.21
CA ASN A 4 -2.70 -22.41 5.45
C ASN A 4 -3.99 -22.42 4.63
N GLU A 5 -4.63 -23.58 4.43
CA GLU A 5 -5.90 -23.74 3.71
C GLU A 5 -7.16 -23.35 4.53
N GLU A 6 -7.03 -22.96 5.80
CA GLU A 6 -8.20 -22.74 6.66
C GLU A 6 -8.76 -21.31 6.68
N PHE A 7 -7.95 -20.33 6.29
CA PHE A 7 -8.41 -18.93 6.25
C PHE A 7 -8.71 -18.52 4.82
N ARG A 8 -9.93 -18.03 4.61
CA ARG A 8 -10.35 -17.51 3.30
C ARG A 8 -9.78 -16.10 3.17
N MET A 9 -8.88 -15.90 2.21
CA MET A 9 -8.27 -14.61 1.93
C MET A 9 -8.87 -14.00 0.65
N PRO A 10 -8.98 -12.67 0.57
CA PRO A 10 -9.36 -12.01 -0.67
C PRO A 10 -8.22 -12.08 -1.69
N GLU A 11 -8.55 -11.90 -2.97
CA GLU A 11 -7.54 -11.80 -4.03
C GLU A 11 -6.53 -10.68 -3.72
N GLY A 12 -5.23 -10.98 -3.89
CA GLY A 12 -4.15 -10.07 -3.53
C GLY A 12 -3.78 -10.06 -2.05
N ALA A 13 -4.26 -11.02 -1.24
CA ALA A 13 -3.75 -11.26 0.11
C ALA A 13 -3.57 -12.76 0.39
N HIS A 14 -2.50 -13.13 1.07
CA HIS A 14 -2.26 -14.51 1.50
C HIS A 14 -1.49 -14.57 2.81
N VAL A 15 -1.77 -15.58 3.62
CA VAL A 15 -1.03 -15.86 4.86
C VAL A 15 0.26 -16.60 4.47
N VAL A 16 1.41 -16.00 4.80
CA VAL A 16 2.73 -16.57 4.48
C VAL A 16 3.28 -17.43 5.61
N GLY A 17 2.86 -17.16 6.85
CA GLY A 17 3.32 -17.91 8.01
C GLY A 17 2.48 -17.66 9.24
N HIS A 18 2.69 -18.50 10.26
CA HIS A 18 2.08 -18.32 11.56
C HIS A 18 2.95 -18.96 12.65
N GLN A 19 3.13 -18.26 13.77
CA GLN A 19 3.82 -18.74 14.96
C GLN A 19 2.97 -18.47 16.20
N GLY A 20 2.47 -19.54 16.83
CA GLY A 20 1.71 -19.45 18.09
C GLY A 20 0.32 -18.86 17.88
N ASP A 21 0.17 -17.56 18.15
CA ASP A 21 -1.03 -16.74 17.88
C ASP A 21 -0.73 -15.59 16.89
N SER A 22 0.50 -15.52 16.37
CA SER A 22 0.97 -14.46 15.47
C SER A 22 0.89 -14.91 14.02
N PHE A 23 0.20 -14.15 13.18
CA PHE A 23 0.06 -14.42 11.74
C PHE A 23 0.89 -13.44 10.93
N GLU A 24 1.56 -13.94 9.91
CA GLU A 24 2.26 -13.13 8.92
C GLU A 24 1.47 -13.15 7.61
N ILE A 25 1.12 -11.96 7.12
CA ILE A 25 0.23 -11.78 5.98
C ILE A 25 0.93 -10.92 4.95
N GLN A 26 0.94 -11.38 3.71
CA GLN A 26 1.38 -10.61 2.58
C GLN A 26 0.17 -10.07 1.83
N VAL A 27 0.16 -8.75 1.61
CA VAL A 27 -0.91 -8.05 0.88
C VAL A 27 -0.29 -7.30 -0.29
N THR A 28 -0.77 -7.60 -1.49
CA THR A 28 -0.39 -6.92 -2.71
C THR A 28 -0.99 -5.52 -2.74
N VAL A 29 -0.12 -4.53 -2.89
CA VAL A 29 -0.48 -3.14 -3.16
C VAL A 29 -0.36 -2.92 -4.66
N PRO A 30 -1.49 -2.70 -5.38
CA PRO A 30 -1.42 -2.43 -6.82
C PRO A 30 -0.69 -1.11 -7.10
N THR A 31 0.00 -1.06 -8.22
CA THR A 31 0.56 0.17 -8.79
C THR A 31 -0.52 0.95 -9.51
N ASP A 32 -0.23 2.21 -9.83
CA ASP A 32 -1.03 2.96 -10.80
C ASP A 32 -0.82 2.44 -12.23
N ASP A 33 -1.56 3.04 -13.18
CA ASP A 33 -1.53 2.71 -14.61
C ASP A 33 -0.14 2.83 -15.26
N ASP A 34 0.76 3.62 -14.65
CA ASP A 34 2.11 3.90 -15.15
C ASP A 34 3.19 3.11 -14.39
N GLY A 35 2.81 2.20 -13.49
CA GLY A 35 3.73 1.32 -12.75
C GLY A 35 4.37 1.96 -11.51
N PHE A 36 3.77 3.02 -10.98
CA PHE A 36 4.25 3.71 -9.79
C PHE A 36 3.42 3.37 -8.55
N LEU A 37 4.07 3.45 -7.40
CA LEU A 37 3.52 3.24 -6.07
C LEU A 37 3.41 4.56 -5.32
N GLY A 38 2.19 4.92 -4.90
CA GLY A 38 1.95 6.12 -4.10
C GLY A 38 2.52 6.05 -2.70
N ARG A 39 2.96 7.22 -2.22
CA ARG A 39 3.47 7.48 -0.89
C ARG A 39 2.95 8.81 -0.40
N GLU A 40 2.57 8.87 0.87
CA GLU A 40 2.05 10.08 1.51
C GLU A 40 2.95 10.48 2.66
N CYS A 41 3.41 11.73 2.70
CA CYS A 41 4.25 12.18 3.80
C CYS A 41 3.42 12.39 5.07
N PRO A 42 3.78 11.78 6.22
CA PRO A 42 3.05 11.98 7.48
C PRO A 42 3.20 13.40 8.05
N HIS A 43 4.18 14.18 7.58
CA HIS A 43 4.45 15.53 8.07
C HIS A 43 3.72 16.62 7.28
N CYS A 44 3.78 16.57 5.95
CA CYS A 44 3.20 17.62 5.09
C CYS A 44 2.00 17.15 4.28
N THR A 45 1.53 15.91 4.48
CA THR A 45 0.37 15.28 3.82
C THR A 45 0.39 15.29 2.30
N MET A 46 1.53 15.62 1.69
CA MET A 46 1.72 15.64 0.25
C MET A 46 2.05 14.24 -0.23
N THR A 47 1.49 13.88 -1.38
CA THR A 47 1.73 12.60 -2.03
C THR A 47 2.82 12.70 -3.09
N PHE A 48 3.57 11.62 -3.23
CA PHE A 48 4.54 11.41 -4.29
C PHE A 48 4.54 9.94 -4.65
N ARG A 49 5.23 9.59 -5.73
CA ARG A 49 5.21 8.24 -6.28
C ARG A 49 6.62 7.72 -6.51
N ILE A 50 6.83 6.43 -6.35
CA ILE A 50 8.09 5.73 -6.62
C ILE A 50 7.81 4.62 -7.63
N ASP A 51 8.66 4.45 -8.63
CA ASP A 51 8.56 3.33 -9.58
C ASP A 51 8.60 2.00 -8.82
N ALA A 52 7.64 1.12 -9.11
CA ALA A 52 7.45 -0.10 -8.32
C ALA A 52 8.63 -1.07 -8.49
N ASP A 53 9.16 -1.20 -9.70
CA ASP A 53 10.32 -2.07 -9.96
C ASP A 53 11.57 -1.56 -9.24
N ASP A 54 11.80 -0.24 -9.23
CA ASP A 54 12.88 0.37 -8.47
C ASP A 54 12.68 0.18 -6.98
N TYR A 55 11.45 0.33 -6.49
CA TYR A 55 11.11 0.17 -5.09
C TYR A 55 11.31 -1.28 -4.61
N GLU A 56 10.92 -2.29 -5.39
CA GLU A 56 11.11 -3.71 -5.06
C GLU A 56 12.60 -4.12 -4.96
N ARG A 57 13.49 -3.39 -5.63
CA ARG A 57 14.95 -3.61 -5.54
C ARG A 57 15.58 -3.01 -4.30
N LEU A 58 14.85 -2.20 -3.52
CA LEU A 58 15.34 -1.57 -2.30
C LEU A 58 15.29 -2.54 -1.11
N PRO A 59 16.14 -2.35 -0.08
CA PRO A 59 16.09 -3.17 1.12
C PRO A 59 14.81 -2.92 1.93
N ASP A 60 14.33 -3.92 2.67
CA ASP A 60 13.10 -3.82 3.47
C ASP A 60 13.17 -2.75 4.58
N ASN A 61 14.36 -2.53 5.17
CA ASN A 61 14.57 -1.52 6.21
C ASN A 61 14.86 -0.12 5.64
N LEU A 62 14.19 0.25 4.55
CA LEU A 62 14.36 1.52 3.86
C LEU A 62 13.82 2.70 4.66
N THR A 63 14.64 3.75 4.74
CA THR A 63 14.20 5.10 5.12
C THR A 63 13.82 5.86 3.86
N LEU A 64 12.61 6.40 3.82
CA LEU A 64 12.15 7.27 2.73
C LEU A 64 12.30 8.73 3.13
N TRP A 65 12.59 9.57 2.14
CA TRP A 65 12.58 11.02 2.26
C TRP A 65 11.36 11.60 1.54
N CYS A 66 10.68 12.55 2.18
CA CYS A 66 9.66 13.33 1.52
C CYS A 66 10.31 14.22 0.47
N VAL A 67 9.92 14.03 -0.79
CA VAL A 67 10.43 14.78 -1.94
C VAL A 67 10.24 16.30 -1.84
N TYR A 68 9.29 16.75 -1.00
CA TYR A 68 8.92 18.15 -0.83
C TYR A 68 9.58 18.80 0.40
N CYS A 69 9.36 18.24 1.59
CA CYS A 69 9.74 18.86 2.87
C CYS A 69 11.02 18.28 3.50
N GLY A 70 11.55 17.17 2.99
CA GLY A 70 12.76 16.53 3.53
C GLY A 70 12.55 15.74 4.81
N HIS A 71 11.31 15.62 5.32
CA HIS A 71 10.99 14.69 6.39
C HIS A 71 11.38 13.27 5.99
N HIS A 72 12.02 12.52 6.89
CA HIS A 72 12.45 11.15 6.60
C HIS A 72 12.11 10.22 7.76
N SER A 73 11.63 9.03 7.41
CA SER A 73 11.21 8.00 8.35
C SER A 73 11.12 6.65 7.64
N GLY A 74 10.69 5.59 8.34
CA GLY A 74 10.55 4.27 7.74
C GLY A 74 9.54 4.29 6.58
N HIS A 75 9.78 3.51 5.54
CA HIS A 75 8.90 3.46 4.37
C HIS A 75 7.43 3.12 4.69
N SER A 76 7.17 2.41 5.80
CA SER A 76 5.84 2.10 6.33
C SER A 76 5.07 3.33 6.81
N ASP A 77 5.77 4.38 7.24
CA ASP A 77 5.14 5.62 7.70
C ASP A 77 4.62 6.46 6.52
N PHE A 78 5.14 6.19 5.32
CA PHE A 78 4.75 6.85 4.08
C PHE A 78 3.61 6.15 3.34
N MET A 79 2.91 5.22 3.98
CA MET A 79 1.74 4.57 3.37
C MET A 79 0.60 5.57 3.20
N THR A 80 -0.04 5.56 2.03
CA THR A 80 -1.23 6.36 1.80
C THR A 80 -2.40 5.87 2.65
N THR A 81 -3.40 6.72 2.87
CA THR A 81 -4.62 6.33 3.61
C THR A 81 -5.29 5.12 2.95
N GLN A 82 -5.40 5.09 1.61
CA GLN A 82 -5.99 3.97 0.86
C GLN A 82 -5.20 2.66 1.05
N GLN A 83 -3.86 2.72 1.04
CA GLN A 83 -3.02 1.55 1.30
C GLN A 83 -3.21 1.02 2.72
N ARG A 84 -3.30 1.91 3.71
CA ARG A 84 -3.54 1.55 5.11
C ARG A 84 -4.92 0.89 5.28
N GLU A 85 -5.96 1.45 4.68
CA GLU A 85 -7.31 0.88 4.71
C GLU A 85 -7.35 -0.52 4.08
N ARG A 86 -6.63 -0.72 2.98
CA ARG A 86 -6.47 -2.03 2.34
C ARG A 86 -5.84 -3.06 3.27
N LEU A 87 -4.77 -2.69 3.99
CA LEU A 87 -4.15 -3.57 4.98
C LEU A 87 -5.09 -3.87 6.16
N LEU A 88 -5.73 -2.83 6.70
CA LEU A 88 -6.67 -2.98 7.82
C LEU A 88 -7.84 -3.88 7.45
N ARG A 89 -8.34 -3.81 6.20
CA ARG A 89 -9.41 -4.68 5.69
C ARG A 89 -9.03 -6.16 5.79
N VAL A 90 -7.80 -6.51 5.41
CA VAL A 90 -7.29 -7.88 5.50
C VAL A 90 -7.16 -8.32 6.96
N ALA A 91 -6.57 -7.46 7.79
CA ALA A 91 -6.35 -7.77 9.21
C ALA A 91 -7.66 -8.01 9.96
N GLU A 92 -8.66 -7.15 9.74
CA GLU A 92 -9.99 -7.29 10.34
C GLU A 92 -10.72 -8.56 9.89
N ASP A 93 -10.65 -8.89 8.59
CA ASP A 93 -11.31 -10.08 8.03
C ASP A 93 -10.63 -11.36 8.53
N LEU A 94 -9.30 -11.38 8.65
CA LEU A 94 -8.58 -12.51 9.25
C LEU A 94 -8.90 -12.64 10.74
N GLY A 95 -8.87 -11.53 11.50
CA GLY A 95 -9.19 -11.51 12.91
C GLY A 95 -10.61 -12.05 13.21
N THR A 96 -11.57 -11.68 12.37
CA THR A 96 -12.95 -12.18 12.47
C THR A 96 -13.02 -13.69 12.27
N GLN A 97 -12.25 -14.24 11.33
CA GLN A 97 -12.18 -15.68 11.09
C GLN A 97 -11.53 -16.42 12.27
N ILE A 98 -10.44 -15.88 12.82
CA ILE A 98 -9.75 -16.46 13.99
C ILE A 98 -10.72 -16.54 15.18
N VAL A 99 -11.40 -15.45 15.51
CA VAL A 99 -12.36 -15.41 16.63
C VAL A 99 -13.52 -16.38 16.40
N SER A 100 -14.11 -16.35 15.21
CA SER A 100 -15.25 -17.21 14.86
C SER A 100 -14.89 -18.69 14.98
N ARG A 101 -13.67 -19.05 14.58
CA ARG A 101 -13.18 -20.42 14.68
C ARG A 101 -12.90 -20.85 16.11
N SER A 102 -12.23 -20.01 16.91
CA SER A 102 -11.99 -20.29 18.32
C SER A 102 -13.31 -20.51 19.08
N LEU A 103 -14.33 -19.70 18.80
CA LEU A 103 -15.68 -19.90 19.35
C LEU A 103 -16.31 -21.22 18.89
N HIS A 104 -16.19 -21.56 17.59
CA HIS A 104 -16.67 -22.85 17.08
C HIS A 104 -15.99 -24.02 17.79
N ASP A 105 -14.68 -24.00 17.94
CA ASP A 105 -13.92 -25.10 18.54
C ASP A 105 -14.28 -25.30 20.03
N ILE A 106 -14.42 -24.20 20.77
CA ILE A 106 -14.86 -24.22 22.18
C ILE A 106 -16.30 -24.72 22.29
N LEU A 107 -17.26 -24.06 21.61
CA LEU A 107 -18.69 -24.37 21.76
C LEU A 107 -19.04 -25.73 21.15
N GLY A 108 -18.44 -26.09 20.02
CA GLY A 108 -18.54 -27.41 19.41
C GLY A 108 -17.89 -28.49 20.26
N GLY A 109 -16.76 -28.20 20.92
CA GLY A 109 -16.16 -29.08 21.92
C GLY A 109 -17.09 -29.34 23.12
N LEU A 110 -17.70 -28.28 23.66
CA LEU A 110 -18.66 -28.37 24.76
C LEU A 110 -19.92 -29.14 24.36
N ALA A 111 -20.47 -28.89 23.16
CA ALA A 111 -21.63 -29.60 22.66
C ALA A 111 -21.35 -31.11 22.54
N ARG A 112 -20.21 -31.48 21.94
CA ARG A 112 -19.76 -32.89 21.82
C ARG A 112 -19.58 -33.56 23.19
N LYS A 113 -19.02 -32.86 24.17
CA LYS A 113 -18.83 -33.40 25.55
C LYS A 113 -20.16 -33.56 26.29
N SER A 114 -21.07 -32.60 26.16
CA SER A 114 -22.40 -32.68 26.81
C SER A 114 -23.27 -33.82 26.30
N SER A 115 -23.10 -34.22 25.02
CA SER A 115 -23.86 -35.34 24.44
C SER A 115 -23.43 -36.73 24.94
N ARG A 116 -22.27 -36.86 25.59
CA ARG A 116 -21.73 -38.15 26.08
C ARG A 116 -21.84 -38.26 27.60
N GLY A 117 -23.06 -38.47 28.10
CA GLY A 117 -23.32 -38.86 29.50
C GLY A 117 -23.54 -37.72 30.51
N SER A 118 -23.84 -36.50 30.06
CA SER A 118 -24.24 -35.38 30.92
C SER A 118 -25.78 -35.31 31.07
N PRO A 119 -26.32 -34.98 32.27
CA PRO A 119 -27.75 -34.71 32.45
C PRO A 119 -28.22 -33.39 31.80
N VAL A 120 -27.29 -32.55 31.33
CA VAL A 120 -27.59 -31.30 30.62
C VAL A 120 -27.06 -31.40 29.20
N THR A 121 -27.95 -31.23 28.22
CA THR A 121 -27.63 -31.25 26.78
C THR A 121 -27.36 -29.84 26.28
N PHE A 122 -26.16 -29.59 25.74
CA PHE A 122 -25.78 -28.35 25.09
C PHE A 122 -25.64 -28.58 23.58
N SER A 123 -26.39 -27.83 22.77
CA SER A 123 -26.33 -27.93 21.32
C SER A 123 -25.79 -26.63 20.73
N TYR A 124 -24.74 -26.74 19.93
CA TYR A 124 -24.16 -25.62 19.19
C TYR A 124 -24.41 -25.82 17.69
N LYS A 125 -24.92 -24.79 17.01
CA LYS A 125 -25.05 -24.76 15.55
C LYS A 125 -24.01 -23.76 15.00
N PRO A 126 -23.10 -24.18 14.13
CA PRO A 126 -22.16 -23.28 13.50
C PRO A 126 -22.86 -22.15 12.75
N GLY A 127 -22.28 -20.96 12.79
CA GLY A 127 -22.71 -19.84 11.95
C GLY A 127 -22.43 -20.08 10.45
N LYS A 128 -22.85 -19.13 9.61
CA LYS A 128 -22.54 -19.16 8.17
C LYS A 128 -21.01 -19.05 7.95
N PRO A 129 -20.46 -19.70 6.91
CA PRO A 129 -19.05 -19.54 6.56
C PRO A 129 -18.74 -18.06 6.26
N PHE A 130 -17.63 -17.57 6.80
CA PHE A 130 -17.16 -16.22 6.56
C PHE A 130 -16.60 -16.10 5.13
N TYR A 131 -16.90 -15.01 4.45
CA TYR A 131 -16.32 -14.68 3.16
C TYR A 131 -15.63 -13.32 3.28
N PRO A 132 -14.31 -13.26 3.01
CA PRO A 132 -13.59 -11.99 3.06
C PRO A 132 -14.17 -11.02 2.04
N ARG A 133 -14.13 -9.74 2.39
CA ARG A 133 -14.53 -8.68 1.46
C ARG A 133 -13.44 -8.44 0.42
N PRO A 134 -13.81 -8.02 -0.80
CA PRO A 134 -12.83 -7.53 -1.77
C PRO A 134 -11.97 -6.43 -1.17
N LEU A 135 -10.70 -6.38 -1.57
CA LEU A 135 -9.80 -5.32 -1.15
C LEU A 135 -10.22 -3.99 -1.80
N PRO A 136 -10.24 -2.88 -1.03
CA PRO A 136 -10.54 -1.58 -1.60
C PRO A 136 -9.52 -1.25 -2.69
N GLY A 137 -10.01 -0.69 -3.79
CA GLY A 137 -9.17 -0.18 -4.87
C GLY A 137 -8.26 0.94 -4.37
N ILE A 138 -7.18 1.17 -5.10
CA ILE A 138 -6.30 2.31 -4.90
C ILE A 138 -6.44 3.15 -6.17
N ASP A 139 -7.07 4.31 -6.04
CA ASP A 139 -7.19 5.28 -7.14
C ASP A 139 -6.35 6.50 -6.76
N GLU A 140 -5.25 6.70 -7.46
CA GLU A 140 -4.33 7.80 -7.20
C GLU A 140 -4.24 8.69 -8.44
N GLU A 141 -4.25 10.00 -8.23
CA GLU A 141 -4.37 11.04 -9.27
C GLU A 141 -3.33 10.95 -10.41
N ARG A 142 -3.68 11.29 -11.65
CA ARG A 142 -2.79 11.07 -12.81
C ARG A 142 -1.41 11.75 -12.64
N LEU A 143 -0.35 11.04 -13.03
CA LEU A 143 1.02 11.53 -12.95
C LEU A 143 1.19 12.85 -13.68
N VAL A 144 1.90 13.77 -13.03
CA VAL A 144 2.25 15.05 -13.65
C VAL A 144 3.66 14.98 -14.24
N ARG A 145 4.65 14.46 -13.49
CA ARG A 145 6.07 14.49 -13.88
C ARG A 145 6.87 13.33 -13.30
N ILE A 146 7.41 12.46 -14.16
CA ILE A 146 8.38 11.42 -13.81
C ILE A 146 9.80 12.00 -13.81
N ARG A 147 10.62 11.62 -12.83
CA ARG A 147 12.00 12.03 -12.65
C ARG A 147 12.87 10.83 -12.33
N THR A 148 14.16 10.94 -12.66
CA THR A 148 15.17 9.95 -12.32
C THR A 148 16.23 10.63 -11.48
N CYS A 149 16.48 10.11 -10.28
CA CYS A 149 17.46 10.69 -9.38
C CYS A 149 18.87 10.60 -9.99
N PRO A 150 19.65 11.69 -10.06
CA PRO A 150 21.02 11.65 -10.58
C PRO A 150 21.99 10.86 -9.68
N GLY A 151 21.68 10.72 -8.40
CA GLY A 151 22.52 10.00 -7.42
C GLY A 151 22.26 8.49 -7.41
N CYS A 152 21.03 8.09 -7.09
CA CYS A 152 20.69 6.67 -6.92
C CYS A 152 19.90 6.06 -8.09
N ARG A 153 19.57 6.84 -9.12
CA ARG A 153 18.82 6.42 -10.33
C ARG A 153 17.39 5.93 -10.10
N VAL A 154 16.86 6.05 -8.88
CA VAL A 154 15.45 5.75 -8.61
C VAL A 154 14.56 6.66 -9.45
N LYS A 155 13.54 6.08 -10.07
CA LYS A 155 12.47 6.83 -10.72
C LYS A 155 11.38 7.15 -9.71
N TYR A 156 10.93 8.38 -9.73
CA TYR A 156 9.87 8.86 -8.86
C TYR A 156 9.06 9.93 -9.57
N ALA A 157 7.83 10.12 -9.13
CA ALA A 157 6.94 11.10 -9.70
C ALA A 157 6.42 12.08 -8.66
N VAL A 158 6.29 13.33 -9.09
CA VAL A 158 5.91 14.46 -8.23
C VAL A 158 4.81 15.29 -8.87
N PHE A 159 4.01 15.93 -8.03
CA PHE A 159 2.90 16.79 -8.44
C PHE A 159 3.29 18.28 -8.39
N SER A 160 4.26 18.63 -7.54
CA SER A 160 4.75 19.99 -7.33
C SER A 160 6.30 20.06 -7.36
N GLU A 161 6.87 21.23 -7.04
CA GLU A 161 8.32 21.40 -6.94
C GLU A 161 8.92 20.49 -5.87
N HIS A 162 9.92 19.70 -6.24
CA HIS A 162 10.63 18.81 -5.34
C HIS A 162 12.03 19.32 -5.02
N ARG A 163 12.57 18.91 -3.87
CA ARG A 163 13.94 19.25 -3.44
C ARG A 163 14.75 18.02 -3.02
N TYR A 164 14.09 16.88 -2.82
CA TYR A 164 14.69 15.66 -2.32
C TYR A 164 14.35 14.47 -3.23
N CYS A 165 15.29 13.53 -3.31
CA CYS A 165 15.08 12.18 -3.81
C CYS A 165 14.49 11.32 -2.70
N PRO A 166 13.48 10.48 -2.98
CA PRO A 166 12.82 9.68 -1.96
C PRO A 166 13.72 8.61 -1.33
N VAL A 167 14.82 8.23 -1.99
CA VAL A 167 15.76 7.20 -1.50
C VAL A 167 17.04 7.80 -0.92
N CYS A 168 17.78 8.63 -1.68
CA CYS A 168 19.09 9.14 -1.25
C CYS A 168 19.10 10.54 -0.62
N GLY A 169 17.94 11.19 -0.45
CA GLY A 169 17.86 12.49 0.22
C GLY A 169 18.10 13.70 -0.69
N GLU A 170 18.83 14.70 -0.20
CA GLU A 170 18.99 16.00 -0.89
C GLU A 170 19.50 15.88 -2.33
N LEU A 171 18.83 16.59 -3.24
CA LEU A 171 19.25 16.71 -4.62
C LEU A 171 20.25 17.86 -4.79
N PRO A 172 21.18 17.77 -5.77
CA PRO A 172 22.03 18.89 -6.12
C PRO A 172 21.19 20.13 -6.48
N ALA A 173 21.58 21.31 -5.98
CA ALA A 173 20.86 22.57 -6.22
C ALA A 173 20.65 22.86 -7.72
N ALA A 174 21.63 22.51 -8.55
CA ALA A 174 21.53 22.62 -10.01
C ALA A 174 20.39 21.75 -10.57
N SER A 175 20.27 20.49 -10.13
CA SER A 175 19.20 19.59 -10.56
C SER A 175 17.82 20.16 -10.21
N VAL A 176 17.65 20.62 -8.97
CA VAL A 176 16.40 21.25 -8.51
C VAL A 176 16.05 22.48 -9.34
N ALA A 177 17.03 23.35 -9.60
CA ALA A 177 16.82 24.56 -10.39
C ALA A 177 16.43 24.24 -11.85
N PHE A 178 17.12 23.28 -12.49
CA PHE A 178 16.78 22.85 -13.84
C PHE A 178 15.39 22.20 -13.91
N ASP A 179 15.02 21.39 -12.92
CA ASP A 179 13.70 20.77 -12.85
C ASP A 179 12.57 21.81 -12.72
N ALA A 180 12.77 22.83 -11.90
CA ALA A 180 11.82 23.93 -11.75
C ALA A 180 11.64 24.71 -13.07
N LEU A 181 12.75 25.04 -13.75
CA LEU A 181 12.72 25.73 -15.04
C LEU A 181 12.00 24.90 -16.12
N GLN A 182 12.26 23.59 -16.19
CA GLN A 182 11.56 22.71 -17.13
C GLN A 182 10.06 22.64 -16.84
N ALA A 183 9.68 22.60 -15.56
CA ALA A 183 8.28 22.61 -15.16
C ALA A 183 7.55 23.89 -15.58
N ASP A 184 8.17 25.04 -15.37
CA ASP A 184 7.57 26.33 -15.75
C ASP A 184 7.53 26.49 -17.27
N THR A 185 8.56 26.03 -17.98
CA THR A 185 8.54 26.00 -19.45
C THR A 185 7.40 25.14 -19.98
N ALA A 186 7.19 23.94 -19.43
CA ALA A 186 6.09 23.06 -19.83
C ALA A 186 4.71 23.70 -19.58
N ARG A 187 4.54 24.39 -18.44
CA ARG A 187 3.31 25.15 -18.14
C ARG A 187 3.08 26.27 -19.16
N LEU A 188 4.11 27.05 -19.47
CA LEU A 188 4.02 28.13 -20.46
C LEU A 188 3.63 27.61 -21.83
N VAL A 189 4.24 26.51 -22.30
CA VAL A 189 3.88 25.87 -23.57
C VAL A 189 2.43 25.40 -23.56
N SER A 190 1.95 24.79 -22.46
CA SER A 190 0.56 24.35 -22.36
C SER A 190 -0.46 25.50 -22.39
N CYS A 191 -0.09 26.67 -21.86
CA CYS A 191 -0.93 27.86 -21.87
C CYS A 191 -0.90 28.61 -23.21
N ALA A 192 0.21 28.52 -23.96
CA ALA A 192 0.40 29.28 -25.19
C ALA A 192 -0.43 28.76 -26.38
N GLY A 193 -0.94 27.53 -26.32
CA GLY A 193 -1.46 26.84 -27.51
C GLY A 193 -0.31 26.54 -28.49
N ASP A 194 -0.44 25.48 -29.29
CA ASP A 194 0.64 25.02 -30.18
C ASP A 194 0.97 26.08 -31.26
N PRO A 195 2.11 26.79 -31.20
CA PRO A 195 2.43 27.86 -32.14
C PRO A 195 2.70 27.33 -33.56
N LEU A 196 2.85 26.01 -33.72
CA LEU A 196 3.15 25.36 -34.99
C LEU A 196 1.89 24.93 -35.75
N ALA A 197 0.69 25.08 -35.17
CA ALA A 197 -0.56 24.78 -35.85
C ALA A 197 -1.03 25.92 -36.80
N GLU A 198 -0.49 27.14 -36.68
CA GLU A 198 -0.92 28.30 -37.47
C GLU A 198 0.02 28.69 -38.61
N ALA A 199 1.04 27.88 -38.92
CA ALA A 199 2.00 28.15 -40.00
C ALA A 199 1.78 27.29 -41.26
N GLY A 200 0.54 26.86 -41.52
CA GLY A 200 0.20 25.97 -42.62
C GLY A 200 -1.18 26.18 -43.22
N GLU A 201 -1.47 27.41 -43.70
CA GLU A 201 -2.49 27.70 -44.72
C GLU A 201 -1.97 28.74 -45.71
#